data_AF-A0A157ZLU2-F1
#
_entry.id   AF-A0A157ZLU2-F1
#
_cell.length_a   1.000
_cell.length_b   1.000
_cell.length_c   1.000
_cell.angle_alpha   90.00
_cell.angle_beta   90.00
_cell.angle_gamma   90.00
#
_symmetry.space_group_name_H-M   'P 1'
#
loop_
_entity.id
_entity.type
_entity.pdbx_description
1 polymer ?
#
loop_
_entity_poly.entity_id
_entity_poly.type
_entity_poly.pdbx_seq_one_letter_code
_entity_poly.pdbx_strand_id
1 'polypeptide(L)'
;MLDGDVAGGTYGPNGNQPDWSQWNIQAALFDSDAENQIGSFTVTNLSDPTVPDTNGLYQITASAGDTAKWPVGKAQFWISAQGPNGVTITDQPFWMRLRANPLSKYGA
;
A
#
# COMPACT_ATOMS: atom_id res chain seq x y z
N MET A 1 2.45 19.92 -17.49
CA MET A 1 1.07 19.41 -17.33
C MET A 1 1.15 17.91 -17.50
N LEU A 2 0.92 17.14 -16.44
CA LEU A 2 0.71 15.69 -16.56
C LEU A 2 -0.81 15.50 -16.73
N ASP A 3 -1.31 15.67 -17.97
CA ASP A 3 -2.65 15.21 -18.33
C ASP A 3 -2.56 13.71 -18.56
N GLY A 4 -2.71 12.95 -17.47
CA GLY A 4 -3.03 11.53 -17.54
C GLY A 4 -4.54 11.41 -17.53
N ASP A 5 -5.12 10.96 -18.63
CA ASP A 5 -6.52 10.53 -18.67
C ASP A 5 -6.78 9.61 -17.49
N VAL A 6 -7.66 10.05 -16.61
CA VAL A 6 -8.07 9.30 -15.43
C VAL A 6 -8.84 8.09 -15.92
N ALA A 7 -8.31 6.90 -15.65
CA ALA A 7 -8.98 5.63 -15.90
C ALA A 7 -10.43 5.70 -15.39
N GLY A 8 -11.37 5.48 -16.30
CA GLY A 8 -12.74 6.00 -16.23
C GLY A 8 -13.53 5.68 -14.96
N GLY A 9 -14.44 6.60 -14.62
CA GLY A 9 -15.31 6.56 -13.45
C GLY A 9 -15.22 7.87 -12.68
N THR A 10 -16.36 8.44 -12.29
CA THR A 10 -16.39 9.61 -11.43
C THR A 10 -16.91 9.24 -10.04
N TYR A 11 -16.30 9.79 -8.99
CA TYR A 11 -16.59 9.48 -7.60
C TYR A 11 -16.99 10.75 -6.81
N GLY A 12 -17.65 10.56 -5.67
CA GLY A 12 -18.16 11.62 -4.80
C GLY A 12 -19.59 12.07 -5.15
N PRO A 13 -20.22 12.98 -4.37
CA PRO A 13 -21.65 13.28 -4.47
C PRO A 13 -22.03 13.91 -5.80
N ASN A 14 -21.06 14.56 -6.44
CA ASN A 14 -21.25 15.31 -7.67
C ASN A 14 -20.49 14.70 -8.86
N GLY A 15 -19.81 13.55 -8.69
CA GLY A 15 -19.09 12.88 -9.77
C GLY A 15 -18.06 13.75 -10.48
N ASN A 16 -17.35 14.62 -9.74
CA ASN A 16 -16.34 15.54 -10.31
C ASN A 16 -14.90 15.14 -9.96
N GLN A 17 -14.70 13.97 -9.37
CA GLN A 17 -13.38 13.46 -9.00
C GLN A 17 -13.11 12.11 -9.65
N PRO A 18 -11.85 11.81 -10.00
CA PRO A 18 -11.41 10.45 -10.34
C PRO A 18 -11.90 9.39 -9.36
N ASP A 19 -12.31 8.23 -9.86
CA ASP A 19 -12.61 7.07 -9.02
C ASP A 19 -11.33 6.27 -8.72
N TRP A 20 -10.72 6.53 -7.56
CA TRP A 20 -9.53 5.82 -7.10
C TRP A 20 -9.86 4.49 -6.42
N SER A 21 -11.14 4.19 -6.18
CA SER A 21 -11.56 2.91 -5.57
C SER A 21 -11.36 1.71 -6.50
N GLN A 22 -11.19 1.94 -7.80
CA GLN A 22 -10.98 0.87 -8.78
C GLN A 22 -9.51 0.48 -8.96
N TRP A 23 -8.61 1.16 -8.26
CA TRP A 23 -7.17 0.95 -8.40
C TRP A 23 -6.73 -0.28 -7.62
N ASN A 24 -5.87 -1.09 -8.25
CA ASN A 24 -5.25 -2.21 -7.57
C ASN A 24 -3.99 -1.72 -6.85
N ILE A 25 -4.04 -1.71 -5.52
CA ILE A 25 -2.91 -1.29 -4.68
C ILE A 25 -2.15 -2.52 -4.20
N GLN A 26 -0.84 -2.50 -4.38
CA GLN A 26 0.08 -3.53 -3.90
C GLN A 26 1.11 -2.90 -2.98
N ALA A 27 1.46 -3.62 -1.92
CA ALA A 27 2.48 -3.20 -0.98
C ALA A 27 3.43 -4.34 -0.66
N ALA A 28 4.72 -4.03 -0.62
CA ALA A 28 5.78 -4.99 -0.39
C ALA A 28 6.91 -4.37 0.43
N LEU A 29 7.61 -5.23 1.17
CA LEU A 29 8.79 -4.87 1.94
C LEU A 29 10.00 -5.51 1.27
N PHE A 30 11.03 -4.70 1.02
CA PHE A 30 12.30 -5.13 0.47
C PHE A 30 13.42 -4.87 1.47
N ASP A 31 14.54 -5.57 1.28
CA ASP A 31 15.78 -5.27 1.98
C ASP A 31 16.29 -3.84 1.68
N SER A 32 17.41 -3.46 2.30
CA SER A 32 17.95 -2.11 2.18
C SER A 32 18.36 -1.73 0.76
N ASP A 33 18.61 -2.72 -0.11
CA ASP A 33 19.15 -2.52 -1.46
C ASP A 33 18.06 -2.67 -2.54
N ALA A 34 16.81 -2.95 -2.13
CA ALA A 34 15.65 -3.20 -2.99
C ALA A 34 15.79 -4.43 -3.91
N GLU A 35 16.69 -5.35 -3.60
CA GLU A 35 16.94 -6.53 -4.44
C GLU A 35 16.05 -7.71 -4.04
N ASN A 36 15.80 -7.88 -2.74
CA ASN A 36 15.02 -9.01 -2.23
C ASN A 36 13.76 -8.53 -1.53
N GLN A 37 12.62 -9.09 -1.93
CA GLN A 37 11.38 -8.94 -1.18
C GLN A 37 11.44 -9.79 0.08
N ILE A 38 11.33 -9.14 1.25
CA ILE A 38 11.42 -9.76 2.58
C ILE A 38 10.07 -9.79 3.30
N GLY A 39 9.04 -9.14 2.74
CA GLY A 39 7.70 -9.11 3.32
C GLY A 39 6.61 -8.73 2.31
N SER A 40 5.40 -9.14 2.63
CA SER A 40 4.17 -8.77 1.92
C SER A 40 3.17 -8.16 2.90
N PHE A 41 2.18 -7.48 2.33
CA PHE A 41 1.09 -6.87 3.08
C PHE A 41 -0.24 -7.29 2.47
N THR A 42 -1.25 -7.41 3.31
CA THR A 42 -2.64 -7.42 2.87
C THR A 42 -3.07 -5.98 2.64
N VAL A 43 -3.67 -5.73 1.47
CA VAL A 43 -4.23 -4.42 1.13
C VAL A 43 -5.74 -4.56 1.04
N THR A 44 -6.46 -3.71 1.77
CA THR A 44 -7.92 -3.70 1.81
C THR A 44 -8.42 -2.35 1.32
N ASN A 45 -9.30 -2.36 0.33
CA ASN A 45 -9.99 -1.17 -0.13
C ASN A 45 -11.11 -0.82 0.86
N LEU A 46 -11.07 0.40 1.38
CA LEU A 46 -12.04 0.94 2.33
C LEU A 46 -12.87 2.08 1.73
N SER A 47 -12.85 2.22 0.39
CA SER A 47 -13.66 3.21 -0.29
C SER A 47 -15.15 2.92 -0.11
N ASP A 48 -15.92 3.94 0.24
CA ASP A 48 -17.38 3.90 0.42
C ASP A 48 -18.03 4.99 -0.44
N PRO A 49 -18.77 4.64 -1.52
CA PRO A 49 -19.36 5.61 -2.44
C PRO A 49 -20.38 6.55 -1.77
N THR A 50 -20.86 6.21 -0.56
CA THR A 50 -21.76 7.06 0.23
C THR A 50 -21.01 8.04 1.14
N VAL A 51 -19.71 7.86 1.33
CA VAL A 51 -18.81 8.72 2.11
C VAL A 51 -17.65 9.20 1.21
N PRO A 52 -17.82 10.32 0.49
CA PRO A 52 -16.90 10.78 -0.54
C PRO A 52 -15.43 10.89 -0.13
N ASP A 53 -15.18 11.24 1.13
CA ASP A 53 -13.83 11.43 1.67
C ASP A 53 -13.03 10.12 1.79
N THR A 54 -13.70 8.97 1.59
CA THR A 54 -13.06 7.65 1.57
C THR A 54 -12.62 7.21 0.17
N ASN A 55 -12.80 8.04 -0.87
CA ASN A 55 -12.36 7.71 -2.22
C ASN A 55 -10.87 7.37 -2.28
N GLY A 56 -10.53 6.15 -2.67
CA GLY A 56 -9.14 5.70 -2.73
C GLY A 56 -8.51 5.52 -1.35
N LEU A 57 -9.32 5.32 -0.30
CA LEU A 57 -8.83 4.94 1.01
C LEU A 57 -8.49 3.45 1.01
N TYR A 58 -7.22 3.14 1.25
CA TYR A 58 -6.74 1.77 1.40
C TYR A 58 -6.08 1.58 2.75
N GLN A 59 -6.36 0.44 3.37
CA GLN A 59 -5.65 -0.02 4.56
C GLN A 59 -4.61 -1.06 4.15
N ILE A 60 -3.37 -0.85 4.60
CA ILE A 60 -2.26 -1.78 4.38
C ILE A 60 -1.88 -2.39 5.72
N THR A 61 -1.92 -3.73 5.80
CA THR A 61 -1.71 -4.47 7.05
C THR A 61 -0.70 -5.59 6.83
N ALA A 62 0.30 -5.70 7.71
CA ALA A 62 1.13 -6.89 7.81
C ALA A 62 0.63 -7.76 8.97
N SER A 63 0.56 -9.08 8.75
CA SER A 63 0.16 -9.99 9.81
C SER A 63 1.30 -10.18 10.83
N ALA A 64 0.96 -10.63 12.04
CA ALA A 64 1.97 -11.04 13.02
C ALA A 64 2.89 -12.15 12.47
N GLY A 65 2.35 -13.06 11.65
CA GLY A 65 3.12 -14.13 11.00
C GLY A 65 4.10 -13.63 9.94
N ASP A 66 3.76 -12.56 9.23
CA ASP A 66 4.67 -11.93 8.26
C ASP A 66 5.77 -11.16 8.98
N THR A 67 5.38 -10.28 9.92
CA THR A 67 6.32 -9.42 10.65
C THR A 67 7.31 -10.21 11.51
N ALA A 68 6.94 -11.38 12.02
CA ALA A 68 7.84 -12.25 12.79
C ALA A 68 9.03 -12.79 11.98
N LYS A 69 8.94 -12.79 10.64
CA LYS A 69 9.99 -13.28 9.74
C LYS A 69 10.90 -12.17 9.23
N TRP A 70 10.53 -10.91 9.43
CA TRP A 70 11.28 -9.80 8.87
C TRP A 70 12.63 -9.63 9.60
N PRO A 71 13.73 -9.44 8.85
CA PRO A 71 15.03 -9.21 9.47
C PRO A 71 15.06 -7.88 10.23
N VAL A 72 15.82 -7.83 11.32
CA VAL A 72 16.12 -6.56 12.00
C VAL A 72 17.08 -5.75 11.14
N GLY A 73 16.76 -4.49 10.88
CA GLY A 73 17.61 -3.65 10.06
C GLY A 73 16.88 -2.53 9.33
N LYS A 74 17.57 -1.95 8.35
CA LYS A 74 16.99 -0.99 7.40
C LYS A 74 16.25 -1.77 6.32
N ALA A 75 15.07 -1.31 5.95
CA ALA A 75 14.26 -1.90 4.90
C ALA A 75 13.57 -0.80 4.08
N GLN A 76 13.16 -1.15 2.87
CA GLN A 76 12.40 -0.29 1.98
C GLN A 76 10.98 -0.82 1.86
N PHE A 77 9.99 0.04 2.08
CA PHE A 77 8.62 -0.31 1.75
C PHE A 77 8.19 0.41 0.49
N TRP A 78 7.55 -0.37 -0.36
CA TRP A 78 7.12 0.04 -1.67
C TRP A 78 5.60 -0.10 -1.77
N ILE A 79 4.98 0.92 -2.34
CA ILE A 79 3.59 0.90 -2.79
C ILE A 79 3.59 1.06 -4.30
N SER A 80 2.84 0.21 -4.98
CA SER A 80 2.45 0.44 -6.37
C SER A 80 0.93 0.46 -6.49
N ALA A 81 0.46 1.26 -7.42
CA ALA A 81 -0.94 1.47 -7.70
C ALA A 81 -1.16 1.27 -9.20
N GLN A 82 -2.02 0.33 -9.57
CA GLN A 82 -2.38 0.08 -10.96
C GLN A 82 -3.80 0.56 -11.22
N GLY A 83 -3.96 1.50 -12.16
CA GLY A 83 -5.26 1.97 -12.61
C GLY A 83 -5.98 0.94 -13.51
N PRO A 84 -7.31 1.05 -13.68
CA PRO A 84 -8.11 0.19 -14.57
C PRO A 84 -7.63 0.15 -16.04
N ASN A 85 -6.93 1.17 -16.50
CA ASN A 85 -6.32 1.24 -17.83
C ASN A 85 -4.97 0.49 -17.93
N GLY A 86 -4.54 -0.17 -16.86
CA GLY A 86 -3.28 -0.92 -16.78
C GLY A 86 -2.05 -0.07 -16.46
N VAL A 87 -2.18 1.25 -16.34
CA VAL A 87 -1.07 2.13 -15.95
C VAL A 87 -0.69 1.88 -14.51
N THR A 88 0.60 1.59 -14.28
CA THR A 88 1.16 1.42 -12.93
C THR A 88 1.92 2.67 -12.52
N ILE A 89 1.59 3.18 -11.35
CA ILE A 89 2.33 4.24 -10.65
C ILE A 89 3.02 3.58 -9.47
N THR A 90 4.33 3.78 -9.37
CA THR A 90 5.13 3.36 -8.22
C THR A 90 5.66 4.61 -7.54
N ASP A 91 5.42 4.73 -6.25
CA ASP A 91 5.95 5.87 -5.47
C ASP A 91 7.41 5.59 -5.03
N GLN A 92 8.11 6.64 -4.60
CA GLN A 92 9.40 6.49 -3.95
C GLN A 92 9.26 5.59 -2.71
N PRO A 93 10.23 4.68 -2.46
CA PRO A 93 10.16 3.83 -1.30
C PRO A 93 10.23 4.66 -0.02
N PHE A 94 9.43 4.29 0.96
CA PHE A 94 9.66 4.79 2.30
C PHE A 94 10.70 3.92 3.01
N TRP A 95 11.65 4.58 3.67
CA TRP A 95 12.67 3.90 4.45
C TRP A 95 12.16 3.64 5.85
N MET A 96 12.25 2.39 6.30
CA MET A 96 11.92 2.01 7.66
C MET A 96 13.07 1.30 8.37
N ARG A 97 12.98 1.28 9.69
CA ARG A 97 13.87 0.50 10.54
C ARG A 97 13.07 -0.52 11.33
N LEU A 98 13.30 -1.77 11.01
CA LEU A 98 12.72 -2.93 11.67
C LEU A 98 13.47 -3.19 12.98
N ARG A 99 12.72 -3.40 14.06
CA ARG A 99 13.27 -3.70 15.38
C ARG A 99 12.63 -4.98 15.90
N ALA A 100 13.43 -5.80 16.58
CA ALA A 100 12.90 -6.95 17.29
C ALA A 100 11.90 -6.49 18.36
N ASN A 101 10.79 -7.19 18.48
CA ASN A 101 9.89 -6.98 19.61
C ASN A 101 10.53 -7.62 20.86
N PRO A 102 10.86 -6.85 21.91
CA PRO A 102 11.48 -7.39 23.11
C PRO A 102 10.59 -8.40 23.86
N LEU A 103 9.28 -8.40 23.59
CA LEU A 103 8.32 -9.32 24.22
C LEU A 103 8.35 -10.75 23.66
N SER A 104 9.06 -11.03 22.56
CA SER A 104 9.17 -12.41 22.04
C SER A 104 10.02 -13.35 22.92
N LYS A 105 10.70 -12.81 23.95
CA LYS A 105 11.53 -13.58 24.88
C LYS A 105 10.76 -14.14 26.09
N TYR A 106 9.52 -13.72 26.30
CA TYR A 106 8.70 -14.11 27.45
C TYR A 106 7.36 -14.67 26.94
N GLY A 107 7.42 -15.86 26.33
CA GLY A 107 6.31 -16.49 25.61
C GLY A 107 4.94 -16.45 26.32
N ALA A 108 3.91 -16.40 25.48
CA ALA A 108 2.52 -16.66 25.86
C ALA A 108 2.34 -18.09 26.38
#